data_AF-A0A6N8IZE2-F1
#
_entry.id   AF-A0A6N8IZE2-F1
#
_cell.length_a   1.000
_cell.length_b   1.000
_cell.length_c   1.000
_cell.angle_alpha   90.00
_cell.angle_beta   90.00
_cell.angle_gamma   90.00
#
_symmetry.space_group_name_H-M   'P 1'
#
loop_
_entity.id
_entity.type
_entity.pdbx_description
1 polymer ?
#
loop_
_entity_poly.entity_id
_entity_poly.type
_entity_poly.pdbx_seq_one_letter_code
_entity_poly.pdbx_strand_id
1 'polypeptide(L)'
;MPAGTLGQTFTVRGRYVQFQVVAATFGIQDYRFLASNAPGTQTVGGDAPVFEAKIPDHRGRVLAGDVLVEIKDDSIELSRTGTGLSMKIQAKDCTQGGLFQMEPERADGTATRIRHVLAAGTFYFDNPNFRAREGDVVPFNPSDPARATTVTVAPRINWANDISPVFVGRDSAQVATRVIPAGCDNQIRRRDNTFATVQHCGRESIWDVASGGRMGMVTGEDGTEVAPPPTNCVQNCQAQNRVRGGAVVLGFPFPVPADVRLRPDFSTGNLTP
;
A
#
# COMPACT_ATOMS: atom_id res chain seq x y z
N MET A 1 3.26 -11.41 23.32
CA MET A 1 1.90 -11.78 23.76
C MET A 1 1.73 -13.28 23.53
N PRO A 2 1.49 -14.07 24.58
CA PRO A 2 1.38 -15.52 24.47
C PRO A 2 0.27 -15.96 23.49
N ALA A 3 0.53 -16.99 22.69
CA ALA A 3 -0.42 -17.49 21.70
C ALA A 3 -1.78 -17.86 22.30
N GLY A 4 -1.78 -18.47 23.49
CA GLY A 4 -2.99 -18.92 24.20
C GLY A 4 -3.85 -17.79 24.77
N THR A 5 -3.39 -16.54 24.75
CA THR A 5 -4.14 -15.38 25.25
C THR A 5 -4.64 -14.45 24.15
N LEU A 6 -4.34 -14.76 22.88
CA LEU A 6 -4.77 -13.96 21.73
C LEU A 6 -6.25 -14.17 21.45
N GLY A 7 -7.01 -13.07 21.39
CA GLY A 7 -8.33 -13.06 20.78
C GLY A 7 -8.27 -13.26 19.27
N GLN A 8 -9.43 -13.24 18.60
CA GLN A 8 -9.50 -13.32 17.13
C GLN A 8 -8.78 -12.14 16.47
N THR A 9 -8.91 -10.96 17.06
CA THR A 9 -8.22 -9.74 16.64
C THR A 9 -7.60 -9.01 17.84
N PHE A 10 -6.62 -8.15 17.57
CA PHE A 10 -6.13 -7.16 18.53
C PHE A 10 -5.90 -5.82 17.83
N THR A 11 -6.05 -4.72 18.56
CA THR A 11 -5.96 -3.37 17.98
C THR A 11 -4.56 -2.80 18.15
N VAL A 12 -4.03 -2.22 17.08
CA VAL A 12 -2.87 -1.34 17.09
C VAL A 12 -3.38 0.08 16.95
N ARG A 13 -3.14 0.91 17.96
CA ARG A 13 -3.60 2.29 17.99
C ARG A 13 -2.46 3.23 18.37
N GLY A 14 -2.05 4.03 17.41
CA GLY A 14 -1.19 5.18 17.62
C GLY A 14 -2.00 6.47 17.85
N ARG A 15 -1.30 7.60 17.76
CA ARG A 15 -1.89 8.94 17.80
C ARG A 15 -2.56 9.30 16.47
N TYR A 16 -2.01 8.84 15.35
CA TYR A 16 -2.42 9.23 13.99
C TYR A 16 -2.89 8.05 13.14
N VAL A 17 -2.53 6.82 13.49
CA VAL A 17 -2.93 5.62 12.75
C VAL A 17 -3.58 4.60 13.68
N GLN A 18 -4.60 3.92 13.17
CA GLN A 18 -5.20 2.76 13.83
C GLN A 18 -5.47 1.64 12.81
N PHE A 19 -5.31 0.40 13.25
CA PHE A 19 -5.81 -0.80 12.56
C PHE A 19 -6.00 -1.95 13.55
N GLN A 20 -6.76 -2.96 13.14
CA GLN A 20 -6.86 -4.24 13.83
C GLN A 20 -6.02 -5.28 13.11
N VAL A 21 -5.38 -6.17 13.87
CA VAL A 21 -4.65 -7.32 13.34
C VAL A 21 -5.49 -8.57 13.60
N VAL A 22 -5.71 -9.36 12.55
CA VAL A 22 -6.34 -10.68 12.64
C VAL A 22 -5.29 -11.68 13.10
N ALA A 23 -5.42 -12.19 14.32
CA ALA A 23 -4.35 -12.96 14.96
C ALA A 23 -3.97 -14.21 14.14
N ALA A 24 -4.97 -14.92 13.59
CA ALA A 24 -4.76 -16.18 12.87
C ALA A 24 -3.98 -16.03 11.56
N THR A 25 -4.16 -14.91 10.85
CA THR A 25 -3.56 -14.69 9.52
C THR A 25 -2.50 -13.59 9.51
N PHE A 26 -2.39 -12.78 10.56
CA PHE A 26 -1.63 -11.53 10.50
C PHE A 26 -2.07 -10.62 9.35
N GLY A 27 -3.32 -10.77 8.89
CA GLY A 27 -3.99 -9.75 8.10
C GLY A 27 -4.37 -8.55 8.95
N ILE A 28 -4.78 -7.47 8.31
CA ILE A 28 -5.32 -6.30 9.00
C ILE A 28 -6.76 -6.03 8.60
N GLN A 29 -7.47 -5.35 9.48
CA GLN A 29 -8.79 -4.78 9.24
C GLN A 29 -8.81 -3.33 9.70
N ASP A 30 -9.70 -2.54 9.11
CA ASP A 30 -10.00 -1.17 9.53
C ASP A 30 -8.77 -0.26 9.68
N TYR A 31 -7.91 -0.25 8.66
CA TYR A 31 -6.76 0.65 8.65
C TYR A 31 -7.22 2.06 8.30
N ARG A 32 -6.91 3.02 9.18
CA ARG A 32 -7.28 4.42 8.99
C ARG A 32 -6.23 5.37 9.54
N PHE A 33 -6.16 6.55 8.92
CA PHE A 33 -5.59 7.71 9.56
C PHE A 33 -6.66 8.39 10.43
N LEU A 34 -6.28 8.76 11.64
CA LEU A 34 -7.12 9.47 12.59
C LEU A 34 -7.08 10.98 12.31
N ALA A 35 -8.22 11.65 12.51
CA ALA A 35 -8.35 13.09 12.34
C ALA A 35 -7.25 13.82 13.13
N SER A 36 -6.54 14.72 12.44
CA SER A 36 -5.41 15.47 12.99
C SER A 36 -5.31 16.82 12.31
N ASN A 37 -4.92 17.84 13.07
CA ASN A 37 -4.59 19.18 12.57
C ASN A 37 -3.08 19.41 12.44
N ALA A 38 -2.27 18.37 12.63
CA ALA A 38 -0.83 18.47 12.49
C ALA A 38 -0.44 18.84 11.05
N PRO A 39 0.69 19.54 10.85
CA PRO A 39 1.19 19.88 9.52
C PRO A 39 1.22 18.66 8.58
N GLY A 40 0.77 18.89 7.35
CA GLY A 40 0.66 17.94 6.23
C GLY A 40 -0.21 16.70 6.47
N THR A 41 -1.05 16.69 7.50
CA THR A 41 -2.00 15.61 7.76
C THR A 41 -2.75 15.10 6.52
N GLN A 42 -2.88 13.78 6.40
CA GLN A 42 -3.71 13.12 5.39
C GLN A 42 -5.22 13.20 5.71
N THR A 43 -5.61 13.78 6.85
CA THR A 43 -6.98 13.74 7.40
C THR A 43 -7.70 15.09 7.42
N VAL A 44 -7.38 15.98 6.47
CA VAL A 44 -8.10 17.25 6.29
C VAL A 44 -9.57 16.95 5.98
N GLY A 45 -10.49 17.30 6.87
CA GLY A 45 -11.92 17.01 6.71
C GLY A 45 -12.44 15.82 7.54
N GLY A 46 -11.58 15.10 8.26
CA GLY A 46 -11.96 14.03 9.18
C GLY A 46 -11.08 12.78 9.07
N ASP A 47 -11.42 11.74 9.82
CA ASP A 47 -10.78 10.42 9.70
C ASP A 47 -10.72 9.98 8.22
N ALA A 48 -9.61 9.37 7.82
CA ALA A 48 -9.43 8.87 6.46
C ALA A 48 -9.21 7.35 6.49
N PRO A 49 -10.29 6.56 6.33
CA PRO A 49 -10.20 5.12 6.17
C PRO A 49 -9.43 4.76 4.89
N VAL A 50 -8.42 3.88 5.01
CA VAL A 50 -7.60 3.44 3.88
C VAL A 50 -8.05 2.05 3.42
N PHE A 51 -7.91 1.06 4.30
CA PHE A 51 -8.22 -0.33 4.00
C PHE A 51 -9.33 -0.83 4.92
N GLU A 52 -10.35 -1.42 4.31
CA GLU A 52 -11.27 -2.29 5.02
C GLU A 52 -10.52 -3.53 5.52
N ALA A 53 -9.69 -4.13 4.64
CA ALA A 53 -8.87 -5.27 5.00
C ALA A 53 -7.63 -5.43 4.10
N LYS A 54 -6.59 -6.06 4.65
CA LYS A 54 -5.57 -6.78 3.88
C LYS A 54 -5.53 -8.22 4.37
N ILE A 55 -5.74 -9.16 3.46
CA ILE A 55 -6.06 -10.55 3.76
C ILE A 55 -4.99 -11.46 3.13
N PRO A 56 -4.01 -11.92 3.92
CA PRO A 56 -3.06 -12.94 3.51
C PRO A 56 -3.73 -14.32 3.45
N ASP A 57 -3.56 -15.02 2.33
CA ASP A 57 -3.83 -16.44 2.17
C ASP A 57 -2.53 -17.23 2.32
N HIS A 58 -2.44 -17.94 3.45
CA HIS A 58 -1.31 -18.77 3.84
C HIS A 58 -1.30 -20.16 3.21
N ARG A 59 -2.25 -20.49 2.33
CA ARG A 59 -2.32 -21.76 1.59
C ARG A 59 -2.21 -22.97 2.51
N GLY A 60 -2.98 -22.94 3.61
CA GLY A 60 -3.05 -24.00 4.61
C GLY A 60 -1.95 -24.00 5.69
N ARG A 61 -1.00 -23.05 5.67
CA ARG A 61 -0.06 -22.84 6.79
C ARG A 61 -0.72 -22.02 7.90
N VAL A 62 -0.30 -22.24 9.14
CA VAL A 62 -0.89 -21.65 10.33
C VAL A 62 0.17 -20.91 11.14
N LEU A 63 -0.17 -19.72 11.62
CA LEU A 63 0.59 -18.98 12.62
C LEU A 63 0.16 -19.43 14.02
N ALA A 64 1.04 -20.09 14.75
CA ALA A 64 0.73 -20.71 16.04
C ALA A 64 1.54 -20.12 17.21
N GLY A 65 2.66 -19.47 16.93
CA GLY A 65 3.53 -18.87 17.92
C GLY A 65 2.95 -17.62 18.56
N ASP A 66 3.68 -17.12 19.55
CA ASP A 66 3.41 -15.86 20.22
C ASP A 66 3.50 -14.68 19.23
N VAL A 67 2.84 -13.57 19.58
CA VAL A 67 3.07 -12.29 18.91
C VAL A 67 4.21 -11.58 19.61
N LEU A 68 5.30 -11.32 18.89
CA LEU A 68 6.35 -10.43 19.34
C LEU A 68 5.98 -9.01 18.93
N VAL A 69 6.19 -8.06 19.85
CA VAL A 69 5.89 -6.64 19.65
C VAL A 69 7.14 -5.86 19.99
N GLU A 70 7.62 -5.09 19.03
CA GLU A 70 8.71 -4.14 19.22
C GLU A 70 8.19 -2.75 18.89
N ILE A 71 8.39 -1.81 19.81
CA ILE A 71 8.03 -0.41 19.61
C ILE A 71 9.31 0.40 19.76
N LYS A 72 9.58 1.23 18.76
CA LYS A 72 10.70 2.14 18.76
C LYS A 72 10.28 3.46 18.15
N ASP A 73 10.41 4.53 18.93
CA ASP A 73 10.02 5.88 18.55
C ASP A 73 8.55 5.94 18.07
N ASP A 74 8.33 6.28 16.80
CA ASP A 74 7.03 6.34 16.14
C ASP A 74 6.71 5.07 15.33
N SER A 75 7.47 3.99 15.51
CA SER A 75 7.36 2.77 14.73
C SER A 75 7.00 1.57 15.60
N ILE A 76 6.19 0.67 15.04
CA ILE A 76 5.86 -0.63 15.63
C ILE A 76 6.19 -1.74 14.64
N GLU A 77 6.81 -2.79 15.16
CA GLU A 77 7.00 -4.06 14.49
C GLU A 77 6.24 -5.15 15.25
N LEU A 78 5.45 -5.92 14.51
CA LEU A 78 4.76 -7.10 15.00
C LEU A 78 5.27 -8.29 14.22
N SER A 79 5.61 -9.38 14.90
CA SER A 79 5.92 -10.63 14.22
C SER A 79 5.22 -11.81 14.87
N ARG A 80 4.90 -12.80 14.05
CA ARG A 80 4.31 -14.06 14.48
C ARG A 80 4.81 -15.19 13.58
N THR A 81 5.07 -16.34 14.18
CA THR A 81 5.61 -17.51 13.50
C THR A 81 4.69 -18.72 13.63
N GLY A 82 4.93 -19.72 12.80
CA GLY A 82 4.34 -21.05 12.83
C GLY A 82 5.23 -22.02 12.05
N THR A 83 4.78 -23.26 11.90
CA THR A 83 5.57 -24.28 11.19
C THR A 83 5.70 -23.91 9.71
N GLY A 84 6.89 -23.46 9.31
CA GLY A 84 7.21 -23.11 7.92
C GLY A 84 6.58 -21.80 7.42
N LEU A 85 6.08 -20.94 8.32
CA LEU A 85 5.51 -19.64 8.02
C LEU A 85 5.90 -18.62 9.08
N SER A 86 6.36 -17.45 8.67
CA SER A 86 6.46 -16.25 9.50
C SER A 86 5.77 -15.08 8.80
N MET A 87 5.18 -14.21 9.60
CA MET A 87 4.61 -12.94 9.17
C MET A 87 5.19 -11.83 10.02
N LYS A 88 5.53 -10.72 9.38
CA LYS A 88 5.91 -9.48 10.04
C LYS A 88 5.05 -8.32 9.51
N ILE A 89 4.59 -7.47 10.41
CA ILE A 89 3.96 -6.18 10.10
C ILE A 89 4.86 -5.08 10.64
N GLN A 90 5.19 -4.12 9.80
CA GLN A 90 5.84 -2.87 10.22
C GLN A 90 4.90 -1.72 9.95
N ALA A 91 4.69 -0.85 10.94
CA ALA A 91 3.85 0.33 10.80
C ALA A 91 4.49 1.54 11.48
N LYS A 92 4.25 2.73 10.93
CA LYS A 92 4.69 4.01 11.48
C LYS A 92 3.48 4.89 11.82
N ASP A 93 3.50 5.47 13.02
CA ASP A 93 2.48 6.40 13.51
C ASP A 93 2.84 7.85 13.12
N CYS A 94 2.43 8.25 11.93
CA CYS A 94 2.63 9.62 11.45
C CYS A 94 1.45 10.13 10.63
N THR A 95 1.40 11.45 10.50
CA THR A 95 0.31 12.17 9.81
C THR A 95 0.53 12.26 8.31
N GLN A 96 1.75 11.98 7.86
CA GLN A 96 2.25 12.07 6.49
C GLN A 96 3.10 10.84 6.19
N GLY A 97 2.85 10.14 5.08
CA GLY A 97 3.84 9.18 4.57
C GLY A 97 4.11 8.00 5.50
N GLY A 98 3.08 7.45 6.15
CA GLY A 98 3.23 6.28 7.01
C GLY A 98 3.73 5.06 6.26
N LEU A 99 4.81 4.46 6.75
CA LEU A 99 5.20 3.12 6.37
C LEU A 99 4.15 2.15 6.93
N PHE A 100 3.53 1.36 6.06
CA PHE A 100 2.88 0.12 6.46
C PHE A 100 3.38 -0.97 5.53
N GLN A 101 3.86 -2.09 6.09
CA GLN A 101 4.38 -3.23 5.33
C GLN A 101 3.96 -4.55 5.97
N MET A 102 3.62 -5.52 5.13
CA MET A 102 3.48 -6.94 5.45
C MET A 102 4.60 -7.72 4.77
N GLU A 103 5.29 -8.57 5.52
CA GLU A 103 6.41 -9.38 5.05
C GLU A 103 6.13 -10.85 5.38
N PRO A 104 5.65 -11.64 4.42
CA PRO A 104 5.52 -13.09 4.56
C PRO A 104 6.85 -13.79 4.27
N GLU A 105 7.18 -14.81 5.06
CA GLU A 105 8.28 -15.73 4.76
C GLU A 105 7.80 -17.18 4.97
N ARG A 106 8.12 -18.02 3.99
CA ARG A 106 7.63 -19.39 3.86
C ARG A 106 8.77 -20.34 3.57
N ALA A 107 8.80 -21.44 4.31
CA ALA A 107 9.83 -22.48 4.16
C ALA A 107 9.69 -23.27 2.84
N ASP A 108 8.50 -23.30 2.25
CA ASP A 108 8.25 -23.96 0.96
C ASP A 108 8.55 -23.08 -0.27
N GLY A 109 9.04 -21.86 -0.05
CA GLY A 109 9.44 -20.92 -1.11
C GLY A 109 8.29 -20.39 -1.97
N THR A 110 7.04 -20.79 -1.72
CA THR A 110 5.87 -20.30 -2.47
C THR A 110 5.50 -18.88 -2.06
N ALA A 111 4.82 -18.15 -2.95
CA ALA A 111 4.30 -16.83 -2.63
C ALA A 111 3.17 -16.90 -1.59
N THR A 112 2.90 -15.79 -0.92
CA THR A 112 1.68 -15.56 -0.14
C THR A 112 0.77 -14.64 -0.94
N ARG A 113 -0.49 -15.02 -1.15
CA ARG A 113 -1.45 -14.15 -1.82
C ARG A 113 -2.03 -13.17 -0.81
N ILE A 114 -1.96 -11.88 -1.10
CA ILE A 114 -2.54 -10.83 -0.24
C ILE A 114 -3.58 -10.07 -1.05
N ARG A 115 -4.83 -10.11 -0.60
CA ARG A 115 -5.93 -9.30 -1.14
C ARG A 115 -6.07 -8.01 -0.33
N HIS A 116 -6.06 -6.87 -0.99
CA HIS A 116 -6.33 -5.57 -0.39
C HIS A 116 -7.74 -5.13 -0.77
N VAL A 117 -8.50 -4.70 0.24
CA VAL A 117 -9.81 -4.09 0.05
C VAL A 117 -9.77 -2.69 0.64
N LEU A 118 -9.93 -1.67 -0.20
CA LEU A 118 -10.01 -0.28 0.25
C LEU A 118 -11.29 -0.07 1.07
N ALA A 119 -11.24 0.81 2.05
CA ALA A 119 -12.40 1.17 2.85
C ALA A 119 -13.52 1.80 2.00
N ALA A 120 -14.76 1.73 2.47
CA ALA A 120 -15.87 2.43 1.82
C ALA A 120 -15.57 3.94 1.75
N GLY A 121 -15.83 4.54 0.58
CA GLY A 121 -15.49 5.95 0.31
C GLY A 121 -14.05 6.20 -0.16
N THR A 122 -13.19 5.17 -0.13
CA THR A 122 -11.83 5.21 -0.68
C THR A 122 -11.77 4.35 -1.94
N PHE A 123 -11.18 4.89 -3.01
CA PHE A 123 -11.18 4.27 -4.34
C PHE A 123 -9.82 4.38 -5.02
N TYR A 124 -9.50 3.38 -5.85
CA TYR A 124 -8.38 3.41 -6.78
C TYR A 124 -8.72 4.27 -8.02
N PHE A 125 -7.72 4.96 -8.55
CA PHE A 125 -7.82 5.72 -9.80
C PHE A 125 -6.50 5.65 -10.57
N ASP A 126 -6.59 5.75 -11.89
CA ASP A 126 -5.42 5.97 -12.76
C ASP A 126 -5.09 7.46 -12.74
N ASN A 127 -3.91 7.83 -12.22
CA ASN A 127 -3.60 9.22 -11.90
C ASN A 127 -3.38 10.04 -13.19
N PRO A 128 -4.27 11.00 -13.51
CA PRO A 128 -4.17 11.76 -14.74
C PRO A 128 -2.96 12.70 -14.77
N ASN A 129 -2.36 13.05 -13.62
CA ASN A 129 -1.12 13.83 -13.61
C ASN A 129 0.06 12.99 -14.15
N PHE A 130 0.07 11.68 -13.87
CA PHE A 130 1.06 10.75 -14.43
C PHE A 130 0.78 10.44 -15.90
N ARG A 131 -0.48 10.19 -16.29
CA ARG A 131 -0.86 10.07 -17.72
C ARG A 131 -0.52 11.32 -18.51
N ALA A 132 -0.76 12.46 -17.87
CA ALA A 132 -0.31 13.81 -18.17
C ALA A 132 1.12 13.90 -18.69
N ARG A 133 1.98 13.01 -18.21
CA ARG A 133 3.44 13.03 -18.35
C ARG A 133 4.05 11.70 -18.75
N GLU A 134 3.22 10.72 -19.13
CA GLU A 134 3.68 9.38 -19.50
C GLU A 134 4.72 9.46 -20.62
N GLY A 135 5.88 8.84 -20.40
CA GLY A 135 7.03 8.86 -21.30
C GLY A 135 8.00 10.02 -21.11
N ASP A 136 7.67 11.07 -20.34
CA ASP A 136 8.61 12.13 -19.99
C ASP A 136 9.78 11.55 -19.19
N VAL A 137 11.00 12.06 -19.43
CA VAL A 137 12.19 11.72 -18.64
C VAL A 137 12.45 12.86 -17.64
N VAL A 138 12.46 12.55 -16.35
CA VAL A 138 12.60 13.53 -15.26
C VAL A 138 13.81 13.25 -14.39
N PRO A 139 14.43 14.28 -13.78
CA PRO A 139 15.56 14.10 -12.88
C PRO A 139 15.15 13.35 -11.60
N PHE A 140 16.09 12.57 -11.06
CA PHE A 140 15.98 11.87 -9.78
C PHE A 140 17.29 12.04 -8.99
N ASN A 141 17.18 12.47 -7.73
CA ASN A 141 18.30 12.89 -6.88
C ASN A 141 19.26 13.91 -7.53
N PRO A 142 18.78 14.97 -8.20
CA PRO A 142 19.66 15.92 -8.89
C PRO A 142 20.62 16.66 -7.96
N SER A 143 20.31 16.75 -6.66
CA SER A 143 21.14 17.39 -5.65
C SER A 143 22.33 16.54 -5.17
N ASP A 144 22.38 15.26 -5.54
CA ASP A 144 23.46 14.34 -5.18
C ASP A 144 24.13 13.80 -6.45
N PRO A 145 25.26 14.39 -6.90
CA PRO A 145 25.92 14.00 -8.14
C PRO A 145 26.31 12.52 -8.22
N ALA A 146 26.53 11.85 -7.09
CA ALA A 146 26.88 10.42 -7.07
C ALA A 146 25.67 9.50 -7.27
N ARG A 147 24.45 10.02 -7.07
CA ARG A 147 23.18 9.28 -7.18
C ARG A 147 22.19 9.90 -8.18
N ALA A 148 22.59 10.99 -8.82
CA ALA A 148 21.80 11.69 -9.82
C ALA A 148 21.57 10.78 -11.02
N THR A 149 20.32 10.61 -11.39
CA THR A 149 19.91 9.84 -12.55
C THR A 149 18.61 10.43 -13.11
N THR A 150 18.04 9.78 -14.10
CA THR A 150 16.72 10.13 -14.64
C THR A 150 15.78 8.94 -14.56
N VAL A 151 14.49 9.23 -14.50
CA VAL A 151 13.41 8.24 -14.46
C VAL A 151 12.39 8.59 -15.53
N THR A 152 11.97 7.60 -16.30
CA THR A 152 10.84 7.75 -17.22
C THR A 152 9.54 7.67 -16.44
N VAL A 153 8.67 8.66 -16.61
CA VAL A 153 7.34 8.68 -16.00
C VAL A 153 6.49 7.56 -16.61
N ALA A 154 6.06 6.64 -15.75
CA ALA A 154 5.13 5.56 -16.09
C ALA A 154 3.73 5.86 -15.53
N PRO A 155 2.68 5.19 -16.03
CA PRO A 155 1.35 5.25 -15.41
C PRO A 155 1.38 4.94 -13.92
N ARG A 156 0.45 5.55 -13.17
CA ARG A 156 0.38 5.40 -11.73
C ARG A 156 -1.05 5.12 -11.30
N ILE A 157 -1.23 4.01 -10.58
CA ILE A 157 -2.44 3.79 -9.82
C ILE A 157 -2.24 4.35 -8.42
N ASN A 158 -3.16 5.23 -8.03
CA ASN A 158 -3.26 5.77 -6.69
C ASN A 158 -4.61 5.39 -6.10
N TRP A 159 -4.76 5.58 -4.80
CA TRP A 159 -6.06 5.62 -4.13
C TRP A 159 -6.23 6.96 -3.41
N ALA A 160 -7.48 7.41 -3.29
CA ALA A 160 -7.88 8.66 -2.63
C ALA A 160 -9.34 8.55 -2.17
N ASN A 161 -9.90 9.66 -1.67
CA ASN A 161 -11.31 9.78 -1.31
C ASN A 161 -11.86 11.15 -1.78
N ASP A 162 -13.16 11.38 -1.56
CA ASP A 162 -13.84 12.63 -1.92
C ASP A 162 -13.90 13.67 -0.78
N ILE A 163 -13.24 13.39 0.35
CA ILE A 163 -13.36 14.19 1.57
C ILE A 163 -12.09 15.03 1.79
N SER A 164 -10.93 14.37 1.68
CA SER A 164 -9.65 14.91 2.11
C SER A 164 -8.78 15.27 0.91
N PRO A 165 -8.56 16.56 0.61
CA PRO A 165 -7.84 17.01 -0.60
C PRO A 165 -6.36 16.63 -0.66
N VAL A 166 -5.83 16.11 0.44
CA VAL A 166 -4.43 15.70 0.60
C VAL A 166 -4.29 14.20 0.85
N PHE A 167 -5.40 13.47 0.91
CA PHE A 167 -5.42 12.02 1.13
C PHE A 167 -5.15 11.27 -0.16
N VAL A 168 -3.93 10.78 -0.28
CA VAL A 168 -3.51 9.99 -1.43
C VAL A 168 -2.51 8.93 -1.00
N GLY A 169 -2.56 7.79 -1.65
CA GLY A 169 -1.50 6.82 -1.55
C GLY A 169 -1.52 5.84 -2.69
N ARG A 170 -0.70 4.80 -2.56
CA ARG A 170 -0.63 3.68 -3.50
C ARG A 170 -0.15 2.44 -2.80
N ASP A 171 -0.45 1.30 -3.40
CA ASP A 171 0.19 0.04 -3.05
C ASP A 171 1.71 0.10 -3.32
N SER A 172 2.50 -0.48 -2.41
CA SER A 172 3.96 -0.52 -2.49
C SER A 172 4.46 -1.96 -2.38
N ALA A 173 4.73 -2.56 -3.53
CA ALA A 173 5.20 -3.94 -3.65
C ALA A 173 6.73 -4.01 -3.72
N GLN A 174 7.34 -5.00 -3.08
CA GLN A 174 8.74 -5.40 -3.26
C GLN A 174 8.78 -6.91 -3.40
N VAL A 175 9.30 -7.42 -4.52
CA VAL A 175 9.28 -8.86 -4.82
C VAL A 175 7.86 -9.45 -4.72
N ALA A 176 6.90 -8.73 -5.30
CA ALA A 176 5.52 -9.15 -5.39
C ALA A 176 4.97 -8.85 -6.79
N THR A 177 4.14 -9.76 -7.30
CA THR A 177 3.52 -9.65 -8.61
C THR A 177 2.03 -9.40 -8.43
N ARG A 178 1.52 -8.40 -9.14
CA ARG A 178 0.08 -8.12 -9.13
C ARG A 178 -0.67 -9.24 -9.84
N VAL A 179 -1.69 -9.78 -9.19
CA VAL A 179 -2.65 -10.70 -9.80
C VAL A 179 -3.77 -9.84 -10.39
N ILE A 180 -4.05 -10.03 -11.68
CA ILE A 180 -5.04 -9.25 -12.41
C ILE A 180 -6.40 -9.93 -12.24
N PRO A 181 -7.37 -9.31 -11.53
CA PRO A 181 -8.69 -9.89 -11.40
C PRO A 181 -9.46 -9.79 -12.71
N ALA A 182 -10.25 -10.82 -13.03
CA ALA A 182 -11.13 -10.79 -14.19
C ALA A 182 -12.24 -9.73 -14.02
N GLY A 183 -12.70 -9.14 -15.12
CA GLY A 183 -13.82 -8.19 -15.10
C GLY A 183 -13.47 -6.80 -14.55
N CYS A 184 -12.19 -6.46 -14.43
CA CYS A 184 -11.70 -5.17 -13.94
C CYS A 184 -10.99 -4.36 -15.03
N ASP A 185 -11.43 -4.46 -16.28
CA ASP A 185 -10.88 -3.70 -17.40
C ASP A 185 -11.45 -2.27 -17.42
N ASN A 186 -10.57 -1.28 -17.44
CA ASN A 186 -10.92 0.14 -17.48
C ASN A 186 -10.31 0.79 -18.72
N GLN A 187 -11.09 1.57 -19.46
CA GLN A 187 -10.59 2.33 -20.60
C GLN A 187 -10.18 3.73 -20.13
N ILE A 188 -8.87 3.96 -20.04
CA ILE A 188 -8.30 5.23 -19.57
C ILE A 188 -7.71 6.00 -20.75
N ARG A 189 -8.12 7.26 -20.91
CA ARG A 189 -7.59 8.12 -21.97
C ARG A 189 -6.13 8.45 -21.71
N ARG A 190 -5.30 8.31 -22.74
CA ARG A 190 -3.89 8.69 -22.77
C ARG A 190 -3.72 10.15 -23.21
N ARG A 191 -2.52 10.69 -23.00
CA ARG A 191 -2.10 12.04 -23.45
C ARG A 191 -2.31 12.26 -24.95
N ASP A 192 -2.15 11.21 -25.77
CA ASP A 192 -2.31 11.25 -27.23
C ASP A 192 -3.76 11.08 -27.71
N ASN A 193 -4.73 11.14 -26.80
CA ASN A 193 -6.16 10.90 -27.03
C ASN A 193 -6.54 9.46 -27.41
N THR A 194 -5.62 8.51 -27.38
CA THR A 194 -5.94 7.08 -27.47
C THR A 194 -6.35 6.53 -26.11
N PHE A 195 -6.77 5.26 -26.04
CA PHE A 195 -7.16 4.59 -24.79
C PHE A 195 -6.17 3.51 -24.39
N ALA A 196 -5.87 3.42 -23.10
CA ALA A 196 -5.22 2.29 -22.45
C ALA A 196 -6.26 1.41 -21.77
N THR A 197 -6.18 0.09 -21.96
CA THR A 197 -6.86 -0.86 -21.07
C THR A 197 -6.05 -0.99 -19.79
N VAL A 198 -6.63 -0.57 -18.67
CA VAL A 198 -6.06 -0.68 -17.32
C VAL A 198 -6.84 -1.74 -16.56
N GLN A 199 -6.18 -2.84 -16.24
CA GLN A 199 -6.82 -3.96 -15.55
C GLN A 199 -6.68 -3.79 -14.03
N HIS A 200 -7.64 -3.12 -13.39
CA HIS A 200 -7.64 -2.85 -11.95
C HIS A 200 -9.05 -2.57 -11.42
N CYS A 201 -9.43 -3.21 -10.33
CA CYS A 201 -10.75 -3.00 -9.72
C CYS A 201 -10.75 -1.69 -8.91
N GLY A 202 -11.93 -1.10 -8.71
CA GLY A 202 -12.08 0.21 -8.06
C GLY A 202 -11.72 0.22 -6.57
N ARG A 203 -11.85 -0.91 -5.87
CA ARG A 203 -11.55 -1.02 -4.44
C ARG A 203 -10.67 -2.21 -4.07
N GLU A 204 -10.22 -2.98 -5.05
CA GLU A 204 -9.48 -4.21 -4.80
C GLU A 204 -8.18 -4.29 -5.59
N SER A 205 -7.13 -4.75 -4.92
CA SER A 205 -5.90 -5.21 -5.55
C SER A 205 -5.46 -6.55 -4.94
N ILE A 206 -4.87 -7.43 -5.75
CA ILE A 206 -4.40 -8.75 -5.32
C ILE A 206 -2.94 -8.88 -5.71
N TRP A 207 -2.13 -9.42 -4.80
CA TRP A 207 -0.69 -9.54 -4.97
C TRP A 207 -0.21 -10.93 -4.53
N ASP A 208 0.61 -11.57 -5.35
CA ASP A 208 1.41 -12.73 -4.94
C ASP A 208 2.77 -12.21 -4.48
N VAL A 209 3.00 -12.23 -3.16
CA VAL A 209 4.23 -11.74 -2.50
C VAL A 209 5.17 -12.92 -2.30
N ALA A 210 6.37 -12.87 -2.88
CA ALA A 210 7.35 -13.93 -2.68
C ALA A 210 7.75 -14.07 -1.20
N SER A 211 8.27 -15.24 -0.81
CA SER A 211 8.88 -15.43 0.50
C SER A 211 10.02 -14.42 0.71
N GLY A 212 9.97 -13.65 1.81
CA GLY A 212 10.90 -12.54 2.07
C GLY A 212 10.60 -11.25 1.29
N GLY A 213 9.53 -11.23 0.50
CA GLY A 213 9.02 -10.04 -0.18
C GLY A 213 8.22 -9.14 0.76
N ARG A 214 7.81 -7.97 0.26
CA ARG A 214 7.05 -6.97 1.03
C ARG A 214 5.84 -6.48 0.25
N MET A 215 4.73 -6.33 0.96
CA MET A 215 3.55 -5.64 0.45
C MET A 215 3.10 -4.59 1.44
N GLY A 216 3.16 -3.33 1.02
CA GLY A 216 2.84 -2.20 1.85
C GLY A 216 2.02 -1.14 1.14
N MET A 217 2.11 0.07 1.66
CA MET A 217 1.65 1.28 1.00
C MET A 217 2.64 2.43 1.20
N VAL A 218 2.53 3.43 0.34
CA VAL A 218 3.13 4.74 0.55
C VAL A 218 2.04 5.80 0.36
N THR A 219 2.12 6.89 1.12
CA THR A 219 1.05 7.89 1.24
C THR A 219 1.61 9.30 1.11
N GLY A 220 0.74 10.28 0.85
CA GLY A 220 1.14 11.68 0.64
C GLY A 220 2.06 11.86 -0.57
N GLU A 221 3.09 12.69 -0.40
CA GLU A 221 4.06 13.04 -1.45
C GLU A 221 4.70 11.79 -2.08
N ASP A 222 5.16 10.84 -1.25
CA ASP A 222 5.75 9.55 -1.66
C ASP A 222 4.77 8.67 -2.48
N GLY A 223 3.46 8.90 -2.29
CA GLY A 223 2.41 8.28 -3.10
C GLY A 223 2.39 8.76 -4.55
N THR A 224 2.94 9.94 -4.81
CA THR A 224 2.81 10.68 -6.08
C THR A 224 4.15 11.17 -6.65
N GLU A 225 5.26 10.67 -6.12
CA GLU A 225 6.60 10.90 -6.68
C GLU A 225 6.93 9.96 -7.86
N VAL A 226 7.75 10.47 -8.77
CA VAL A 226 8.36 9.71 -9.86
C VAL A 226 9.68 9.13 -9.35
N ALA A 227 9.57 7.96 -8.74
CA ALA A 227 10.70 7.19 -8.24
C ALA A 227 10.96 5.94 -9.11
N PRO A 228 12.22 5.46 -9.17
CA PRO A 228 12.53 4.18 -9.77
C PRO A 228 11.78 3.05 -9.03
N PRO A 229 11.57 1.89 -9.67
CA PRO A 229 10.98 0.75 -9.01
C PRO A 229 11.82 0.34 -7.78
N PRO A 230 11.19 -0.18 -6.72
CA PRO A 230 11.92 -0.60 -5.53
C PRO A 230 12.92 -1.70 -5.89
N THR A 231 14.10 -1.64 -5.29
CA THR A 231 15.14 -2.66 -5.46
C THR A 231 14.62 -4.00 -4.96
N ASN A 232 14.72 -5.05 -5.78
CA ASN A 232 14.43 -6.41 -5.37
C ASN A 232 15.41 -6.82 -4.27
N CYS A 233 14.95 -6.85 -3.03
CA CYS A 233 15.77 -7.20 -1.90
C CYS A 233 14.93 -7.98 -0.88
N VAL A 234 15.38 -9.20 -0.59
CA VAL A 234 14.68 -10.17 0.26
C VAL A 234 15.33 -10.35 1.64
N GLN A 235 16.56 -9.83 1.85
CA GLN A 235 17.29 -9.94 3.12
C GLN A 235 18.21 -8.72 3.32
N ASN A 236 18.29 -8.19 4.56
CA ASN A 236 19.19 -7.09 4.97
C ASN A 236 19.18 -5.86 4.05
N CYS A 237 17.98 -5.46 3.64
CA CYS A 237 17.77 -4.29 2.81
C CYS A 237 18.00 -3.01 3.62
N GLN A 238 19.25 -2.60 3.74
CA GLN A 238 19.59 -1.20 3.98
C GLN A 238 19.19 -0.45 2.70
N ALA A 239 17.90 -0.20 2.49
CA ALA A 239 17.46 0.57 1.34
C ALA A 239 18.02 1.99 1.50
N GLN A 240 19.16 2.24 0.86
CA GLN A 240 19.75 3.57 0.67
C GLN A 240 18.87 4.46 -0.23
N ASN A 241 17.67 3.98 -0.60
CA ASN A 241 16.59 4.69 -1.30
C ASN A 241 15.87 5.69 -0.39
N ARG A 242 16.60 6.40 0.49
CA ARG A 242 16.06 7.63 1.07
C ARG A 242 16.06 8.67 -0.04
N VAL A 243 14.92 8.81 -0.71
CA VAL A 243 14.58 9.96 -1.56
C VAL A 243 14.54 11.20 -0.66
N ARG A 244 15.68 11.86 -0.48
CA ARG A 244 15.77 13.13 0.27
C ARG A 244 15.31 14.27 -0.63
N GLY A 245 14.03 14.31 -0.98
CA GLY A 245 13.45 15.38 -1.84
C GLY A 245 14.04 15.42 -3.26
N GLY A 246 14.54 14.27 -3.75
CA GLY A 246 15.20 14.17 -5.05
C GLY A 246 14.28 13.77 -6.20
N ALA A 247 13.06 13.33 -5.93
CA ALA A 247 12.12 12.87 -6.93
C ALA A 247 11.21 14.01 -7.39
N VAL A 248 10.80 13.99 -8.67
CA VAL A 248 9.75 14.87 -9.16
C VAL A 248 8.40 14.37 -8.63
N VAL A 249 7.66 15.25 -7.96
CA VAL A 249 6.31 14.97 -7.45
C VAL A 249 5.27 15.48 -8.43
N LEU A 250 4.38 14.59 -8.89
CA LEU A 250 3.31 14.98 -9.82
C LEU A 250 1.98 15.24 -9.12
N GLY A 251 1.85 14.87 -7.84
CA GLY A 251 0.61 15.02 -7.09
C GLY A 251 -0.54 14.20 -7.68
N PHE A 252 -1.76 14.64 -7.41
CA PHE A 252 -3.01 14.06 -7.90
C PHE A 252 -4.10 15.15 -7.97
N PRO A 253 -5.15 14.98 -8.78
CA PRO A 253 -6.27 15.92 -8.79
C PRO A 253 -7.18 15.73 -7.57
N PHE A 254 -7.72 16.82 -7.04
CA PHE A 254 -8.85 16.79 -6.12
C PHE A 254 -9.91 17.83 -6.53
N PRO A 255 -11.19 17.44 -6.68
CA PRO A 255 -11.70 16.07 -6.62
C PRO A 255 -11.12 15.20 -7.76
N VAL A 256 -11.03 13.88 -7.55
CA VAL A 256 -10.58 12.95 -8.58
C VAL A 256 -11.67 12.80 -9.66
N PRO A 257 -11.39 13.06 -10.95
CA PRO A 257 -12.38 12.92 -12.01
C PRO A 257 -12.98 11.51 -12.09
N ALA A 258 -14.30 11.41 -12.34
CA ALA A 258 -15.01 10.13 -12.27
C ALA A 258 -14.63 9.15 -13.40
N ASP A 259 -14.12 9.65 -14.52
CA ASP A 259 -13.69 8.89 -15.69
C ASP A 259 -12.33 8.20 -15.50
N VAL A 260 -11.53 8.65 -14.53
CA VAL A 260 -10.24 8.01 -14.18
C VAL A 260 -10.32 7.12 -12.94
N ARG A 261 -11.48 7.10 -12.26
CA ARG A 261 -11.73 6.17 -11.15
C ARG A 261 -11.91 4.77 -11.69
N LEU A 262 -11.19 3.83 -11.09
CA LEU A 262 -11.19 2.45 -11.52
C LEU A 262 -12.49 1.76 -11.11
N ARG A 263 -12.88 0.78 -11.92
CA ARG A 263 -14.12 0.03 -11.81
C ARG A 263 -13.85 -1.47 -12.00
N PRO A 264 -14.76 -2.33 -11.53
CA PRO A 264 -15.93 -2.02 -10.69
C PRO A 264 -15.53 -1.61 -9.26
N ASP A 265 -16.37 -0.79 -8.63
CA ASP A 265 -16.23 -0.36 -7.22
C ASP A 265 -16.60 -1.50 -6.22
N PHE A 266 -17.22 -2.57 -6.73
CA PHE A 266 -17.80 -3.68 -5.97
C PHE A 266 -18.49 -3.24 -4.65
N SER A 267 -19.73 -2.77 -4.77
CA SER A 267 -20.74 -3.06 -3.75
C SER A 267 -21.72 -4.06 -4.36
N THR A 268 -21.65 -5.32 -3.90
CA THR A 268 -22.68 -6.39 -3.86
C THR A 268 -22.07 -7.77 -4.15
N GLY A 269 -21.87 -8.56 -3.10
CA GLY A 269 -22.49 -9.88 -3.08
C GLY A 269 -21.68 -11.15 -3.33
N ASN A 270 -20.35 -11.19 -3.26
CA ASN A 270 -19.62 -12.47 -3.12
C ASN A 270 -18.23 -12.29 -2.50
N LEU A 271 -18.21 -12.03 -1.19
CA LEU A 271 -17.13 -12.52 -0.35
C LEU A 271 -17.46 -13.98 -0.02
N THR A 272 -17.31 -14.88 -0.99
CA THR A 272 -17.23 -16.31 -0.63
C THR A 272 -15.88 -16.58 0.04
N PRO A 273 -15.86 -17.34 1.15
CA PRO A 273 -14.65 -17.67 1.91
C PRO A 273 -13.55 -18.31 1.07
#